data_AF-A0A256Y437-F1
#
_entry.id   AF-A0A256Y437-F1
#
_cell.length_a   1.000
_cell.length_b   1.000
_cell.length_c   1.000
_cell.angle_alpha   90.00
_cell.angle_beta   90.00
_cell.angle_gamma   90.00
#
_symmetry.space_group_name_H-M   'P 1'
#
loop_
_entity.id
_entity.type
_entity.pdbx_description
1 polymer ?
#
loop_
_entity_poly.entity_id
_entity_poly.type
_entity_poly.pdbx_seq_one_letter_code
_entity_poly.pdbx_strand_id
1 'polypeptide(L)'
;MELILTIISFLYAGTGIIAIIGYLPTIKDLLRRKESANIHSYIVWTLCGCVSFLYALLVISDLLLESVVGLNFAFCAIILILASRLKNRK
;
A
#
# COMPACT_ATOMS: atom_id res chain seq x y z
N MET A 1 -12.35 19.09 -20.73
CA MET A 1 -12.56 17.74 -20.16
C MET A 1 -11.24 16.97 -20.17
N GLU A 2 -10.61 16.81 -21.34
CA GLU A 2 -9.27 16.20 -21.51
C GLU A 2 -8.21 16.71 -20.51
N LEU A 3 -8.00 18.04 -20.41
CA LEU A 3 -6.99 18.61 -19.53
C LEU A 3 -7.19 18.24 -18.05
N ILE A 4 -8.44 18.23 -17.58
CA ILE A 4 -8.76 17.91 -16.18
C ILE A 4 -8.44 16.44 -15.90
N LEU A 5 -8.78 15.54 -16.83
CA LEU A 5 -8.48 14.11 -16.70
C LEU A 5 -6.96 13.86 -16.67
N THR A 6 -6.20 14.52 -17.54
CA THR A 6 -4.72 14.42 -17.53
C THR A 6 -4.12 14.85 -16.19
N ILE A 7 -4.58 15.98 -15.65
CA ILE A 7 -4.10 16.49 -14.36
C ILE A 7 -4.44 15.51 -13.23
N ILE A 8 -5.67 14.98 -13.20
CA ILE A 8 -6.10 14.04 -12.17
C ILE A 8 -5.29 12.73 -12.27
N SER A 9 -5.08 12.19 -13.46
CA SER A 9 -4.26 10.98 -13.65
C SER A 9 -2.81 11.18 -13.19
N PHE A 10 -2.23 12.35 -13.48
CA PHE A 10 -0.88 12.68 -13.01
C PHE A 10 -0.82 12.80 -11.48
N LEU A 11 -1.79 13.50 -10.88
CA LEU A 11 -1.90 13.61 -9.42
C LEU A 11 -2.10 12.24 -8.77
N TYR A 12 -2.94 11.39 -9.37
CA TYR A 12 -3.17 10.03 -8.91
C TYR A 12 -1.89 9.19 -8.93
N ALA A 13 -1.10 9.25 -10.01
CA ALA A 13 0.22 8.63 -10.04
C ALA A 13 1.13 9.13 -8.91
N GLY A 14 1.10 10.45 -8.65
CA GLY A 14 1.81 11.08 -7.54
C GLY A 14 1.41 10.53 -6.17
N THR A 15 0.12 10.18 -5.97
CA THR A 15 -0.32 9.57 -4.70
C THR A 15 0.38 8.25 -4.41
N GLY A 16 0.67 7.44 -5.44
CA GLY A 16 1.44 6.21 -5.29
C GLY A 16 2.85 6.47 -4.75
N ILE A 17 3.55 7.45 -5.31
CA ILE A 17 4.90 7.85 -4.87
C ILE A 17 4.87 8.33 -3.41
N ILE A 18 3.91 9.21 -3.08
CA ILE A 18 3.76 9.75 -1.73
C ILE A 18 3.43 8.63 -0.74
N ALA A 19 2.57 7.68 -1.11
CA ALA A 19 2.23 6.53 -0.28
C ALA A 19 3.46 5.68 0.03
N ILE A 20 4.31 5.39 -0.98
CA ILE A 20 5.57 4.67 -0.78
C ILE A 20 6.44 5.37 0.25
N ILE A 21 6.67 6.68 0.08
CA ILE A 21 7.46 7.50 1.02
C ILE A 21 6.84 7.46 2.43
N GLY A 22 5.52 7.47 2.54
CA GLY A 22 4.77 7.35 3.78
C GLY A 22 4.94 5.99 4.49
N TYR A 23 5.11 4.90 3.74
CA TYR A 23 5.33 3.57 4.33
C TYR A 23 6.76 3.32 4.80
N LEU A 24 7.76 3.95 4.18
CA LEU A 24 9.17 3.79 4.53
C LEU A 24 9.51 4.00 6.03
N PRO A 25 9.04 5.07 6.73
CA PRO A 25 9.35 5.25 8.14
C PRO A 25 8.79 4.10 9.00
N THR A 26 7.56 3.65 8.74
CA THR A 26 6.93 2.53 9.46
C THR A 26 7.72 1.24 9.28
N ILE A 27 8.13 0.92 8.04
CA ILE A 27 8.96 -0.25 7.75
C ILE A 27 10.30 -0.14 8.49
N LYS A 28 10.95 1.02 8.44
CA LYS A 28 12.23 1.26 9.11
C LYS A 28 12.12 1.08 10.63
N ASP A 29 11.03 1.54 11.24
CA ASP A 29 10.79 1.37 12.68
C ASP A 29 10.56 -0.10 13.04
N LEU A 30 9.77 -0.84 12.25
CA LEU A 30 9.56 -2.27 12.46
C LEU A 30 10.84 -3.09 12.31
N LEU A 31 11.69 -2.76 11.33
CA LEU A 31 13.01 -3.39 11.17
C LEU A 31 13.94 -3.09 12.36
N ARG A 32 13.77 -1.93 13.00
CA ARG A 32 14.44 -1.55 14.26
C ARG A 32 13.75 -2.10 15.51
N ARG A 33 12.82 -3.05 15.35
CA ARG A 33 12.06 -3.71 16.43
C ARG A 33 11.20 -2.75 17.26
N LYS A 34 10.81 -1.61 16.69
CA LYS A 34 9.83 -0.70 17.30
C LYS A 34 8.43 -1.07 16.83
N GLU A 35 7.51 -1.25 17.76
CA GLU A 35 6.11 -1.53 17.46
C GLU A 35 5.40 -0.24 17.03
N SER A 36 5.53 0.11 15.75
CA SER A 36 4.91 1.32 15.16
C SER A 36 3.63 1.02 14.36
N ALA A 37 3.26 -0.25 14.18
CA ALA A 37 2.14 -0.67 13.35
C ALA A 37 1.13 -1.54 14.12
N ASN A 38 -0.16 -1.24 14.00
CA ASN A 38 -1.24 -2.05 14.55
C ASN A 38 -1.56 -3.22 13.60
N ILE A 39 -1.28 -4.45 14.03
CA ILE A 39 -1.48 -5.66 13.23
C ILE A 39 -2.93 -5.80 12.74
N HIS A 40 -3.93 -5.57 13.59
CA HIS A 40 -5.34 -5.71 13.20
C HIS A 40 -5.73 -4.73 12.09
N SER A 41 -5.26 -3.49 12.19
CA SER A 41 -5.46 -2.50 11.14
C SER A 41 -4.79 -2.95 9.84
N TYR A 42 -3.55 -3.42 9.90
CA TYR A 42 -2.83 -3.86 8.70
C TYR A 42 -3.39 -5.13 8.07
N ILE A 43 -4.04 -6.02 8.84
CA ILE A 43 -4.82 -7.13 8.27
C ILE A 43 -5.95 -6.59 7.38
N VAL A 44 -6.74 -5.64 7.91
CA VAL A 44 -7.84 -5.03 7.15
C VAL A 44 -7.31 -4.32 5.91
N TRP A 45 -6.26 -3.51 6.04
CA TRP A 45 -5.65 -2.80 4.92
C TRP A 45 -5.08 -3.73 3.85
N THR A 46 -4.44 -4.83 4.24
CA THR A 46 -3.93 -5.82 3.29
C THR A 46 -5.07 -6.52 2.56
N LEU A 47 -6.17 -6.86 3.23
CA LEU A 47 -7.34 -7.48 2.59
C LEU A 47 -8.03 -6.52 1.62
N CYS A 48 -8.28 -5.27 2.04
CA CYS A 48 -8.81 -4.23 1.16
C CYS A 48 -7.90 -4.00 -0.05
N GLY A 49 -6.59 -3.87 0.18
CA GLY A 49 -5.61 -3.72 -0.90
C GLY A 49 -5.58 -4.90 -1.86
N CYS A 50 -5.72 -6.13 -1.35
CA CYS A 50 -5.80 -7.34 -2.18
C CYS A 50 -7.03 -7.30 -3.09
N VAL A 51 -8.21 -6.99 -2.54
CA VAL A 51 -9.45 -6.87 -3.32
C VAL A 51 -9.34 -5.76 -4.36
N SER A 52 -8.83 -4.58 -3.98
CA SER A 52 -8.61 -3.47 -4.92
C SER A 52 -7.63 -3.82 -6.03
N PHE A 53 -6.54 -4.52 -5.70
CA PHE A 53 -5.55 -4.95 -6.69
C PHE A 53 -6.12 -6.00 -7.65
N LEU A 54 -6.84 -7.01 -7.15
CA LEU A 54 -7.51 -7.99 -8.01
C LEU A 54 -8.57 -7.35 -8.89
N TYR A 55 -9.33 -6.38 -8.37
CA TYR A 55 -10.30 -5.64 -9.16
C TYR A 55 -9.63 -4.80 -10.26
N ALA A 56 -8.55 -4.10 -9.92
CA ALA A 56 -7.77 -3.34 -10.90
C ALA A 56 -7.21 -4.26 -12.00
N LEU A 57 -6.61 -5.39 -11.62
CA LEU A 57 -5.93 -6.32 -12.53
C LEU A 57 -6.91 -7.09 -13.43
N LEU A 58 -8.02 -7.58 -12.87
CA LEU A 58 -8.91 -8.52 -13.55
C LEU A 58 -10.15 -7.86 -14.18
N VAL A 59 -10.55 -6.67 -13.71
CA VAL A 59 -11.80 -6.02 -14.15
C VAL A 59 -11.54 -4.70 -14.88
N ILE A 60 -10.70 -3.82 -14.34
CA ILE A 60 -10.44 -2.50 -14.94
C ILE A 60 -9.34 -2.60 -16.02
N SER A 61 -8.27 -3.36 -15.75
CA SER A 61 -7.09 -3.52 -16.59
C SER A 61 -6.41 -2.19 -16.97
N ASP A 62 -6.34 -1.25 -16.02
CA ASP A 62 -5.64 0.02 -16.16
C ASP A 62 -4.29 -0.03 -15.45
N LEU A 63 -3.20 0.10 -16.22
CA LEU A 63 -1.83 -0.06 -15.72
C LEU A 63 -1.47 0.92 -14.60
N LEU A 64 -1.99 2.15 -14.66
CA LEU A 64 -1.73 3.16 -13.65
C LEU A 64 -2.38 2.77 -12.33
N LEU A 65 -3.67 2.42 -12.37
CA LEU A 65 -4.41 1.92 -11.21
C LEU A 65 -3.75 0.68 -10.64
N GLU A 66 -3.50 -0.33 -11.49
CA GLU A 66 -2.84 -1.59 -11.11
C GLU A 66 -1.53 -1.35 -10.35
N SER A 67 -0.69 -0.45 -10.87
CA SER A 67 0.59 -0.12 -10.25
C SER A 67 0.40 0.54 -8.88
N VAL A 68 -0.50 1.52 -8.77
CA VAL A 68 -0.73 2.25 -7.51
C VAL A 68 -1.35 1.34 -6.45
N VAL A 69 -2.41 0.60 -6.78
CA VAL A 69 -3.06 -0.28 -5.80
C VAL A 69 -2.22 -1.53 -5.49
N GLY A 70 -1.46 -2.04 -6.46
CA GLY A 70 -0.54 -3.16 -6.29
C GLY A 70 0.63 -2.81 -5.36
N LEU A 71 1.24 -1.63 -5.54
CA LEU A 71 2.26 -1.13 -4.61
C LEU A 71 1.67 -0.92 -3.21
N ASN A 72 0.50 -0.28 -3.10
CA ASN A 72 -0.17 -0.10 -1.81
C ASN A 72 -0.42 -1.44 -1.09
N PHE A 73 -0.94 -2.43 -1.80
CA PHE A 73 -1.13 -3.78 -1.29
C PHE A 73 0.20 -4.40 -0.82
N ALA A 74 1.25 -4.32 -1.63
CA ALA A 74 2.56 -4.86 -1.30
C ALA A 74 3.15 -4.22 -0.02
N PHE A 75 3.09 -2.90 0.11
CA PHE A 75 3.59 -2.20 1.30
C PHE A 75 2.80 -2.56 2.57
N CYS A 76 1.47 -2.61 2.49
CA CYS A 76 0.63 -3.07 3.61
C CYS A 76 0.97 -4.51 4.01
N ALA A 77 1.14 -5.41 3.04
CA ALA A 77 1.53 -6.80 3.29
C ALA A 77 2.92 -6.91 3.93
N ILE A 78 3.91 -6.14 3.47
CA ILE A 78 5.26 -6.08 4.06
C ILE A 78 5.17 -5.64 5.52
N ILE A 79 4.44 -4.56 5.80
CA ILE A 79 4.28 -4.04 7.16
C ILE A 79 3.59 -5.07 8.05
N LEU A 80 2.52 -5.72 7.56
CA LEU A 80 1.83 -6.78 8.30
C LEU A 80 2.76 -7.95 8.64
N ILE A 81 3.57 -8.41 7.69
CA ILE A 81 4.52 -9.50 7.89
C ILE A 81 5.57 -9.09 8.93
N LEU A 82 6.13 -7.88 8.83
CA LEU A 82 7.13 -7.38 9.77
C LEU A 82 6.57 -7.23 11.18
N ALA A 83 5.38 -6.63 11.31
CA ALA A 83 4.70 -6.45 12.60
C ALA A 83 4.36 -7.80 13.25
N SER A 84 3.87 -8.77 12.46
CA SER A 84 3.55 -10.12 12.96
C SER A 84 4.79 -10.89 13.41
N ARG A 85 5.90 -10.78 12.65
CA ARG A 85 7.19 -11.38 13.03
C ARG A 85 7.76 -10.80 14.31
N LEU A 86 7.59 -9.49 14.52
CA LEU A 86 8.04 -8.83 15.75
C LEU A 86 7.23 -9.29 16.97
N LYS A 87 5.91 -9.38 16.84
CA LYS A 87 5.03 -9.88 17.90
C LYS A 87 5.31 -11.33 18.29
N ASN A 88 5.56 -12.21 17.33
CA ASN A 88 5.85 -13.63 17.59
C ASN A 88 7.23 -13.89 18.21
N ARG A 89 8.12 -12.89 18.25
CA ARG A 89 9.45 -13.01 18.88
C ARG A 89 9.49 -12.49 20.32
N LYS A 90 8.39 -11.92 20.82
CA LYS A 90 8.17 -11.64 22.24
C LYS A 90 7.56 -12.86 22.90
#